data_AF-A0A9N8EKQ4-F1
#
_entry.id   AF-A0A9N8EKQ4-F1
#
_cell.length_a   1.000
_cell.length_b   1.000
_cell.length_c   1.000
_cell.angle_alpha   90.00
_cell.angle_beta   90.00
_cell.angle_gamma   90.00
#
_symmetry.space_group_name_H-M   'P 1'
#
loop_
_entity.id
_entity.type
_entity.pdbx_description
1 polymer ?
#
loop_
_entity_poly.entity_id
_entity_poly.type
_entity_poly.pdbx_seq_one_letter_code
_entity_poly.pdbx_strand_id
1 'polypeptide(L)'
;MKKCVFLLLPALAIVLLSKTSGLLSALPSSQWERKETELPSLSLADSSHSSLARQEQLTGRRSVTLIVRLGGEMANLLSHWVFAKGVQLWMEENIPDIHVTLIGERQRGTKWKGAVENVQACFPNLRGLEYQGGRWDPDFVAVRQQQIDWVGEDNHRQKLIIDAGDADCGTKELFCLHKKLAYFQSLLQMETNATTTNLHKYSLPFLVTNQLASFDVLVDQYYNQILEWLEFDYQACCAEDQPALDEVVLHLRNFRAEMRERNFLERGYEELSPSQVANELLGHLPAGTRVAIASRGDSYVQPVVDALHKRGLKVRRTVNRTGVQDFCFLLQANKELVGTMRSTYTRWAVLLGKAQRAQLYSIDSAWNRKLHGDNGSQNFTTQLHYPWKRPKLQQKIRYRVFPSDFEATG
;
A
#
# COMPACT_ATOMS: atom_id res chain seq x y z
N MET A 1 57.48 -34.52 33.52
CA MET A 1 56.76 -34.94 32.30
C MET A 1 56.29 -36.38 32.50
N LYS A 2 55.03 -36.58 32.90
CA LYS A 2 54.47 -37.89 33.21
C LYS A 2 52.98 -37.93 32.90
N LYS A 3 52.62 -38.93 32.09
CA LYS A 3 51.41 -39.78 32.10
C LYS A 3 50.17 -39.34 31.31
N CYS A 4 49.96 -40.10 30.23
CA CYS A 4 48.66 -40.50 29.67
C CYS A 4 47.73 -41.09 30.74
N VAL A 5 46.43 -40.82 30.60
CA VAL A 5 45.34 -41.68 31.09
C VAL A 5 44.26 -41.75 30.01
N PHE A 6 44.06 -42.95 29.48
CA PHE A 6 42.85 -43.41 28.79
C PHE A 6 41.72 -43.60 29.80
N LEU A 7 40.44 -43.50 29.40
CA LEU A 7 39.41 -44.55 29.52
C LEU A 7 37.96 -44.02 29.23
N LEU A 8 37.35 -44.65 28.23
CA LEU A 8 35.98 -45.21 28.16
C LEU A 8 34.70 -44.33 28.17
N LEU A 9 34.05 -44.30 26.99
CA LEU A 9 32.61 -44.51 26.77
C LEU A 9 32.24 -46.01 27.01
N PRO A 10 30.97 -46.50 27.01
CA PRO A 10 29.64 -45.86 26.84
C PRO A 10 28.54 -46.38 27.83
N ALA A 11 27.32 -45.82 27.79
CA ALA A 11 26.11 -46.60 28.08
C ALA A 11 24.84 -46.01 27.43
N LEU A 12 24.15 -46.89 26.71
CA LEU A 12 22.91 -46.75 25.97
C LEU A 12 21.72 -47.04 26.90
N ALA A 13 20.58 -46.38 26.71
CA ALA A 13 19.28 -46.94 27.12
C ALA A 13 18.14 -46.41 26.23
N ILE A 14 17.88 -47.17 25.17
CA ILE A 14 16.61 -47.20 24.43
C ILE A 14 15.73 -48.22 25.15
N VAL A 15 14.53 -47.82 25.59
CA VAL A 15 13.41 -48.75 25.85
C VAL A 15 12.11 -48.12 25.33
N LEU A 16 11.55 -48.83 24.36
CA LEU A 16 10.18 -48.74 23.83
C LEU A 16 9.14 -49.14 24.89
N LEU A 17 7.90 -48.66 24.73
CA LEU A 17 6.60 -49.38 24.83
C LEU A 17 5.51 -48.30 25.01
N SER A 18 4.63 -47.99 24.06
CA SER A 18 3.57 -48.77 23.38
C SER A 18 2.18 -48.48 23.97
N LYS A 19 1.20 -48.27 23.07
CA LYS A 19 -0.25 -48.50 23.20
C LYS A 19 -1.00 -47.45 24.08
N THR A 20 -2.16 -46.90 23.70
CA THR A 20 -3.31 -47.41 22.92
C THR A 20 -4.19 -46.27 22.41
N SER A 21 -4.69 -46.42 21.18
CA SER A 21 -6.08 -46.31 20.72
C SER A 21 -7.02 -45.20 21.24
N GLY A 22 -7.61 -44.45 20.29
CA GLY A 22 -8.81 -43.64 20.54
C GLY A 22 -9.41 -43.01 19.29
N LEU A 23 -10.33 -43.73 18.65
CA LEU A 23 -11.48 -43.25 17.87
C LEU A 23 -11.25 -42.29 16.68
N LEU A 24 -11.16 -42.86 15.48
CA LEU A 24 -11.67 -42.24 14.25
C LEU A 24 -13.04 -42.87 13.96
N SER A 25 -14.10 -42.13 14.28
CA SER A 25 -15.45 -42.45 13.84
C SER A 25 -15.60 -42.11 12.37
N ALA A 26 -16.03 -43.13 11.63
CA ALA A 26 -16.54 -43.02 10.28
C ALA A 26 -17.70 -42.02 10.22
N LEU A 27 -17.69 -41.15 9.20
CA LEU A 27 -18.88 -40.44 8.75
C LEU A 27 -19.17 -40.85 7.29
N PRO A 28 -20.45 -41.05 6.92
CA PRO A 28 -20.80 -41.56 5.61
C PRO A 28 -20.71 -40.46 4.56
N SER A 29 -20.07 -40.77 3.43
CA SER A 29 -20.16 -40.01 2.20
C SER A 29 -21.58 -40.14 1.63
N SER A 30 -22.49 -39.26 2.04
CA SER A 30 -23.76 -39.06 1.34
C SER A 30 -23.55 -38.22 0.09
N GLN A 31 -24.13 -38.74 -0.99
CA GLN A 31 -24.13 -38.23 -2.34
C GLN A 31 -24.65 -36.80 -2.40
N TRP A 32 -23.82 -35.91 -2.95
CA TRP A 32 -24.29 -34.66 -3.56
C TRP A 32 -24.21 -34.85 -5.07
N GLU A 33 -25.31 -35.33 -5.65
CA GLU A 33 -25.55 -35.16 -7.09
C GLU A 33 -25.69 -33.67 -7.38
N ARG A 34 -24.60 -33.08 -7.89
CA ARG A 34 -24.66 -31.78 -8.54
C ARG A 34 -25.18 -32.00 -9.96
N LYS A 35 -26.42 -31.58 -10.20
CA LYS A 35 -26.92 -31.32 -11.56
C LYS A 35 -25.97 -30.33 -12.23
N GLU A 36 -25.29 -30.80 -13.26
CA GLU A 36 -24.61 -29.96 -14.25
C GLU A 36 -25.67 -29.03 -14.85
N THR A 37 -25.58 -27.75 -14.47
CA THR A 37 -26.31 -26.69 -15.16
C THR A 37 -25.33 -26.15 -16.19
N GLU A 38 -25.61 -26.44 -17.46
CA GLU A 38 -24.86 -25.92 -18.60
C GLU A 38 -24.80 -24.39 -18.51
N LEU A 39 -23.60 -23.87 -18.19
CA LEU A 39 -23.27 -22.47 -18.33
C LEU A 39 -22.89 -22.23 -19.81
N PRO A 40 -23.47 -21.21 -20.47
CA PRO A 40 -23.12 -20.91 -21.85
C PRO A 40 -21.64 -20.53 -21.95
N SER A 41 -20.96 -21.15 -22.90
CA SER A 41 -19.59 -20.84 -23.31
C SER A 41 -19.50 -19.40 -23.80
N LEU A 42 -19.11 -18.49 -22.91
CA LEU A 42 -18.62 -17.17 -23.29
C LEU A 42 -17.29 -17.35 -24.04
N SER A 43 -17.37 -17.21 -25.36
CA SER A 43 -16.21 -17.12 -26.24
C SER A 43 -15.33 -15.95 -25.79
N LEU A 44 -14.12 -16.27 -25.33
CA LEU A 44 -13.05 -15.32 -25.06
C LEU A 44 -12.77 -14.48 -26.30
N ALA A 45 -13.02 -13.17 -26.20
CA ALA A 45 -12.58 -12.18 -27.16
C ALA A 45 -11.08 -11.91 -26.97
N ASP A 46 -10.25 -12.83 -27.49
CA ASP A 46 -8.83 -12.58 -27.73
C ASP A 46 -8.68 -11.84 -29.07
N SER A 47 -8.58 -10.51 -29.05
CA SER A 47 -8.01 -9.72 -30.17
C SER A 47 -7.88 -8.21 -29.94
N SER A 48 -8.39 -7.64 -28.84
CA SER A 48 -8.41 -6.17 -28.67
C SER A 48 -7.02 -5.55 -28.41
N HIS A 49 -6.07 -6.29 -27.80
CA HIS A 49 -4.75 -5.73 -27.46
C HIS A 49 -3.83 -5.50 -28.68
N SER A 50 -3.96 -6.25 -29.78
CA SER A 50 -3.09 -6.04 -30.95
C SER A 50 -3.49 -4.83 -31.80
N SER A 51 -4.74 -4.38 -31.68
CA SER A 51 -5.26 -3.24 -32.45
C SER A 51 -4.76 -1.88 -31.95
N LEU A 52 -4.61 -1.71 -30.62
CA LEU A 52 -4.12 -0.47 -30.00
C LEU A 52 -2.63 -0.23 -30.29
N ALA A 53 -1.79 -1.27 -30.17
CA ALA A 53 -0.36 -1.18 -30.48
C ALA A 53 -0.09 -0.80 -31.95
N ARG A 54 -0.97 -1.20 -32.87
CA ARG A 54 -0.86 -0.87 -34.30
C ARG A 54 -1.32 0.56 -34.62
N GLN A 55 -2.21 1.13 -33.80
CA GLN A 55 -2.68 2.51 -33.94
C GLN A 55 -1.68 3.52 -33.35
N GLU A 56 -0.92 3.13 -32.32
CA GLU A 56 0.14 3.97 -31.73
C GLU A 56 1.32 4.20 -32.68
N GLN A 57 1.70 3.21 -33.49
CA GLN A 57 2.77 3.35 -34.49
C GLN A 57 2.51 4.44 -35.54
N LEU A 58 1.25 4.85 -35.76
CA LEU A 58 0.89 5.90 -36.72
C LEU A 58 1.14 7.32 -36.19
N THR A 59 1.37 7.49 -34.89
CA THR A 59 1.51 8.82 -34.26
C THR A 59 2.95 9.31 -34.11
N GLY A 60 3.94 8.47 -34.44
CA GLY A 60 5.36 8.80 -34.22
C GLY A 60 5.76 8.92 -32.75
N ARG A 61 4.85 8.60 -31.81
CA ARG A 61 5.14 8.64 -30.37
C ARG A 61 6.04 7.48 -29.95
N ARG A 62 7.03 7.79 -29.13
CA ARG A 62 7.90 6.81 -28.47
C ARG A 62 7.15 6.18 -27.30
N SER A 63 7.02 4.86 -27.31
CA SER A 63 6.44 4.11 -26.20
C SER A 63 7.50 3.84 -25.14
N VAL A 64 7.20 4.14 -23.88
CA VAL A 64 8.05 3.90 -22.71
C VAL A 64 7.31 3.06 -21.69
N THR A 65 7.97 2.07 -21.11
CA THR A 65 7.43 1.24 -20.04
C THR A 65 7.86 1.76 -18.67
N LEU A 66 6.90 1.90 -17.77
CA LEU A 66 7.11 2.12 -16.34
C LEU A 66 6.63 0.89 -15.55
N ILE A 67 7.59 0.16 -14.97
CA ILE A 67 7.34 -1.02 -14.14
C ILE A 67 7.00 -0.59 -12.72
N VAL A 68 5.86 -1.07 -12.22
CA VAL A 68 5.34 -0.74 -10.89
C VAL A 68 5.51 -1.95 -9.97
N ARG A 69 6.41 -1.87 -9.00
CA ARG A 69 6.60 -2.91 -7.98
C ARG A 69 5.46 -2.87 -6.97
N LEU A 70 4.44 -3.66 -7.26
CA LEU A 70 3.27 -3.81 -6.42
C LEU A 70 3.65 -4.51 -5.11
N GLY A 71 2.90 -4.27 -4.04
CA GLY A 71 3.05 -4.95 -2.75
C GLY A 71 2.04 -4.52 -1.70
N GLY A 72 1.89 -5.34 -0.66
CA GLY A 72 1.01 -5.05 0.48
C GLY A 72 -0.46 -5.40 0.27
N GLU A 73 -1.34 -4.76 1.04
CA GLU A 73 -2.81 -4.86 0.90
C GLU A 73 -3.33 -3.90 -0.19
N MET A 74 -4.63 -3.93 -0.48
CA MET A 74 -5.27 -3.11 -1.52
C MET A 74 -4.83 -1.64 -1.49
N ALA A 75 -4.88 -0.98 -0.33
CA ALA A 75 -4.49 0.44 -0.24
C ALA A 75 -2.98 0.69 -0.48
N ASN A 76 -2.11 -0.30 -0.25
CA ASN A 76 -0.70 -0.21 -0.65
C ASN A 76 -0.55 -0.32 -2.17
N LEU A 77 -1.30 -1.22 -2.81
CA LEU A 77 -1.34 -1.31 -4.27
C LEU A 77 -1.82 -0.01 -4.90
N LEU A 78 -2.89 0.60 -4.38
CA LEU A 78 -3.35 1.92 -4.84
C LEU A 78 -2.24 2.97 -4.73
N SER A 79 -1.52 3.00 -3.60
CA SER A 79 -0.36 3.88 -3.44
C SER A 79 0.72 3.68 -4.51
N HIS A 80 1.05 2.44 -4.86
CA HIS A 80 2.02 2.17 -5.92
C HIS A 80 1.53 2.63 -7.29
N TRP A 81 0.27 2.31 -7.61
CA TRP A 81 -0.34 2.69 -8.89
C TRP A 81 -0.48 4.19 -9.05
N VAL A 82 -0.93 4.89 -8.02
CA VAL A 82 -1.07 6.35 -8.09
C VAL A 82 0.27 7.03 -8.24
N PHE A 83 1.32 6.56 -7.56
CA PHE A 83 2.65 7.12 -7.77
C PHE A 83 3.07 6.97 -9.23
N ALA A 84 2.96 5.76 -9.78
CA ALA A 84 3.30 5.48 -11.17
C ALA A 84 2.45 6.29 -12.15
N LYS A 85 1.15 6.48 -11.88
CA LYS A 85 0.26 7.32 -12.67
C LYS A 85 0.67 8.79 -12.63
N GLY A 86 1.06 9.31 -11.47
CA GLY A 86 1.60 10.65 -11.34
C GLY A 86 2.86 10.84 -12.17
N VAL A 87 3.77 9.85 -12.16
CA VAL A 87 4.98 9.86 -13.00
C VAL A 87 4.62 9.79 -14.49
N GLN A 88 3.69 8.92 -14.91
CA GLN A 88 3.19 8.86 -16.29
C GLN A 88 2.65 10.21 -16.74
N LEU A 89 1.72 10.81 -15.97
CA LEU A 89 1.12 12.10 -16.31
C LEU A 89 2.19 13.18 -16.43
N TRP A 90 3.15 13.22 -15.51
CA TRP A 90 4.27 14.15 -15.59
C TRP A 90 5.12 13.93 -16.84
N MET A 91 5.47 12.70 -17.17
CA MET A 91 6.31 12.40 -18.34
C MET A 91 5.60 12.76 -19.64
N GLU A 92 4.32 12.40 -19.77
CA GLU A 92 3.51 12.70 -20.96
C GLU A 92 3.24 14.19 -21.13
N GLU A 93 3.22 14.98 -20.05
CA GLU A 93 3.11 16.43 -20.10
C GLU A 93 4.45 17.13 -20.45
N ASN A 94 5.58 16.59 -19.97
CA ASN A 94 6.87 17.29 -20.02
C ASN A 94 7.88 16.76 -21.04
N ILE A 95 7.66 15.56 -21.60
CA ILE A 95 8.54 14.95 -22.60
C ILE A 95 7.76 14.85 -23.92
N PRO A 96 8.15 15.58 -24.98
CA PRO A 96 7.46 15.55 -26.26
C PRO A 96 7.38 14.14 -26.85
N ASP A 97 6.24 13.83 -27.46
CA ASP A 97 5.98 12.61 -28.22
C ASP A 97 6.27 11.31 -27.45
N ILE A 98 6.09 11.30 -26.13
CA ILE A 98 6.14 10.08 -25.31
C ILE A 98 4.74 9.54 -25.04
N HIS A 99 4.63 8.23 -24.99
CA HIS A 99 3.51 7.54 -24.36
C HIS A 99 4.07 6.58 -23.31
N VAL A 100 3.55 6.62 -22.08
CA VAL A 100 4.05 5.76 -21.00
C VAL A 100 3.04 4.64 -20.74
N THR A 101 3.47 3.39 -20.85
CA THR A 101 2.68 2.21 -20.48
C THR A 101 3.05 1.77 -19.07
N LEU A 102 2.04 1.61 -18.21
CA LEU A 102 2.23 1.13 -16.84
C LEU A 102 2.10 -0.40 -16.77
N ILE A 103 3.07 -1.08 -16.17
CA ILE A 103 3.05 -2.54 -16.01
C ILE A 103 3.36 -2.92 -14.56
N GLY A 104 2.46 -3.64 -13.89
CA GLY A 104 2.64 -4.14 -12.54
C GLY A 104 3.61 -5.33 -12.50
N GLU A 105 4.66 -5.23 -11.68
CA GLU A 105 5.57 -6.34 -11.37
C GLU A 105 4.89 -7.29 -10.38
N ARG A 106 4.68 -8.54 -10.81
CA ARG A 106 4.16 -9.60 -9.94
C ARG A 106 5.11 -9.88 -8.76
N GLN A 107 4.55 -10.07 -7.56
CA GLN A 107 5.32 -10.52 -6.41
C GLN A 107 5.38 -12.06 -6.28
N ARG A 108 6.39 -12.56 -5.55
CA ARG A 108 6.56 -14.00 -5.27
C ARG A 108 5.48 -14.59 -4.36
N GLY A 109 4.94 -13.80 -3.43
CA GLY A 109 3.90 -14.25 -2.48
C GLY A 109 2.52 -14.36 -3.11
N THR A 110 1.52 -14.85 -2.38
CA THR A 110 0.11 -14.89 -2.84
C THR A 110 -0.72 -13.71 -2.35
N LYS A 111 -0.27 -12.98 -1.32
CA LYS A 111 -1.03 -11.88 -0.71
C LYS A 111 -1.42 -10.78 -1.70
N TRP A 112 -0.57 -10.48 -2.68
CA TRP A 112 -0.87 -9.46 -3.68
C TRP A 112 -2.04 -9.85 -4.59
N LYS A 113 -2.32 -11.15 -4.79
CA LYS A 113 -3.40 -11.61 -5.67
C LYS A 113 -4.76 -11.16 -5.17
N GLY A 114 -5.09 -11.45 -3.92
CA GLY A 114 -6.35 -11.01 -3.33
C GLY A 114 -6.45 -9.48 -3.26
N ALA A 115 -5.32 -8.78 -3.11
CA ALA A 115 -5.32 -7.33 -3.15
C ALA A 115 -5.52 -6.77 -4.57
N VAL A 116 -5.02 -7.43 -5.63
CA VAL A 116 -5.31 -7.12 -7.04
C VAL A 116 -6.77 -7.40 -7.37
N GLU A 117 -7.30 -8.56 -6.96
CA GLU A 117 -8.72 -8.91 -7.12
C GLU A 117 -9.62 -7.82 -6.50
N ASN A 118 -9.29 -7.37 -5.28
CA ASN A 118 -9.99 -6.27 -4.63
C ASN A 118 -9.89 -4.95 -5.41
N VAL A 119 -8.70 -4.61 -5.94
CA VAL A 119 -8.52 -3.39 -6.76
C VAL A 119 -9.38 -3.47 -8.02
N GLN A 120 -9.31 -4.58 -8.77
CA GLN A 120 -10.06 -4.75 -10.01
C GLN A 120 -11.58 -4.80 -9.76
N ALA A 121 -12.02 -5.41 -8.66
CA ALA A 121 -13.43 -5.41 -8.30
C ALA A 121 -13.94 -3.98 -8.04
N CYS A 122 -13.20 -3.22 -7.22
CA CYS A 122 -13.69 -1.97 -6.66
C CYS A 122 -13.30 -0.69 -7.39
N PHE A 123 -12.35 -0.75 -8.32
CA PHE A 123 -11.88 0.40 -9.08
C PHE A 123 -11.97 0.10 -10.57
N PRO A 124 -13.12 0.42 -11.22
CA PRO A 124 -13.37 0.06 -12.62
C PRO A 124 -12.27 0.49 -13.58
N ASN A 125 -11.74 1.70 -13.39
CA ASN A 125 -10.70 2.30 -14.24
C ASN A 125 -9.31 1.66 -14.06
N LEU A 126 -9.15 0.75 -13.10
CA LEU A 126 -7.92 -0.02 -12.88
C LEU A 126 -8.02 -1.46 -13.39
N ARG A 127 -9.21 -1.93 -13.81
CA ARG A 127 -9.43 -3.32 -14.25
C ARG A 127 -8.50 -3.76 -15.38
N GLY A 128 -8.26 -2.86 -16.33
CA GLY A 128 -7.47 -3.11 -17.54
C GLY A 128 -5.95 -3.01 -17.36
N LEU A 129 -5.46 -2.73 -16.15
CA LEU A 129 -4.01 -2.69 -15.91
C LEU A 129 -3.39 -4.09 -15.96
N GLU A 130 -2.14 -4.17 -16.39
CA GLU A 130 -1.33 -5.39 -16.30
C GLU A 130 -0.75 -5.52 -14.89
N TYR A 131 -0.92 -6.68 -14.25
CA TYR A 131 -0.48 -6.96 -12.87
C TYR A 131 0.56 -8.10 -12.77
N GLN A 132 0.86 -8.77 -13.88
CA GLN A 132 1.64 -9.99 -13.93
C GLN A 132 2.98 -9.87 -14.66
N GLY A 133 3.39 -8.66 -15.06
CA GLY A 133 4.66 -8.43 -15.74
C GLY A 133 5.89 -8.38 -14.81
N GLY A 134 6.96 -7.80 -15.34
CA GLY A 134 8.18 -7.49 -14.58
C GLY A 134 9.08 -8.70 -14.34
N ARG A 135 9.74 -8.77 -13.18
CA ARG A 135 10.89 -9.66 -12.88
C ARG A 135 10.73 -11.14 -13.26
N TRP A 136 9.51 -11.67 -13.28
CA TRP A 136 9.24 -13.09 -13.58
C TRP A 136 8.83 -13.34 -15.02
N ASP A 137 8.70 -12.28 -15.81
CA ASP A 137 8.42 -12.31 -17.24
C ASP A 137 9.75 -12.44 -18.01
N PRO A 138 9.96 -13.52 -18.80
CA PRO A 138 11.20 -13.72 -19.56
C PRO A 138 11.57 -12.54 -20.45
N ASP A 139 10.57 -11.89 -21.06
CA ASP A 139 10.79 -10.74 -21.95
C ASP A 139 11.36 -9.55 -21.16
N PHE A 140 10.83 -9.33 -19.95
CA PHE A 140 11.36 -8.29 -19.08
C PHE A 140 12.78 -8.61 -18.60
N VAL A 141 13.08 -9.88 -18.29
CA VAL A 141 14.43 -10.29 -17.88
C VAL A 141 15.45 -9.98 -18.98
N ALA A 142 15.11 -10.27 -20.24
CA ALA A 142 15.94 -9.96 -21.39
C ALA A 142 16.15 -8.45 -21.56
N VAL A 143 15.07 -7.66 -21.60
CA VAL A 143 15.13 -6.19 -21.76
C VAL A 143 15.85 -5.53 -20.58
N ARG A 144 15.67 -6.06 -19.35
CA ARG A 144 16.40 -5.59 -18.17
C ARG A 144 17.90 -5.84 -18.29
N GLN A 145 18.31 -7.02 -18.76
CA GLN A 145 19.72 -7.30 -18.96
C GLN A 145 20.32 -6.37 -20.01
N GLN A 146 19.62 -6.17 -21.14
CA GLN A 146 20.04 -5.23 -22.18
C GLN A 146 20.19 -3.79 -21.63
N GLN A 147 19.24 -3.32 -20.81
CA GLN A 147 19.36 -2.01 -20.17
C GLN A 147 20.57 -1.93 -19.24
N ILE A 148 20.84 -2.98 -18.45
CA ILE A 148 22.01 -3.05 -17.56
C ILE A 148 23.31 -3.03 -18.36
N ASP A 149 23.39 -3.80 -19.45
CA ASP A 149 24.57 -3.85 -20.31
C ASP A 149 24.81 -2.49 -20.99
N TRP A 150 23.74 -1.75 -21.32
CA TRP A 150 23.82 -0.42 -21.91
C TRP A 150 24.28 0.65 -20.91
N VAL A 151 23.62 0.76 -19.74
CA VAL A 151 23.87 1.90 -18.82
C VAL A 151 24.82 1.57 -17.67
N GLY A 152 25.13 0.30 -17.45
CA GLY A 152 25.83 -0.20 -16.25
C GLY A 152 24.89 -0.45 -15.08
N GLU A 153 25.22 -1.43 -14.24
CA GLU A 153 24.36 -1.87 -13.12
C GLU A 153 24.11 -0.77 -12.08
N ASP A 154 25.14 0.01 -11.72
CA ASP A 154 25.01 1.08 -10.73
C ASP A 154 24.07 2.19 -11.21
N ASN A 155 24.20 2.62 -12.47
CA ASN A 155 23.30 3.60 -13.06
C ASN A 155 21.87 3.06 -13.15
N HIS A 156 21.69 1.80 -13.52
CA HIS A 156 20.36 1.17 -13.52
C HIS A 156 19.73 1.23 -12.13
N ARG A 157 20.45 0.80 -11.09
CA ARG A 157 19.95 0.78 -9.71
C ARG A 157 19.68 2.18 -9.16
N GLN A 158 20.60 3.13 -9.35
CA GLN A 158 20.53 4.44 -8.72
C GLN A 158 19.68 5.45 -9.51
N LYS A 159 19.60 5.33 -10.84
CA LYS A 159 18.98 6.37 -11.68
C LYS A 159 17.71 5.93 -12.38
N LEU A 160 17.50 4.63 -12.59
CA LEU A 160 16.32 4.09 -13.31
C LEU A 160 15.32 3.37 -12.40
N ILE A 161 15.65 3.25 -11.11
CA ILE A 161 14.71 2.82 -10.06
C ILE A 161 14.32 4.05 -9.23
N ILE A 162 13.02 4.34 -9.20
CA ILE A 162 12.40 5.41 -8.41
C ILE A 162 11.91 4.79 -7.09
N ASP A 163 12.66 5.04 -6.02
CA ASP A 163 12.47 4.51 -4.65
C ASP A 163 12.40 5.66 -3.63
N ALA A 164 11.73 5.41 -2.52
CA ALA A 164 11.61 6.30 -1.35
C ALA A 164 12.93 6.39 -0.58
N GLY A 165 13.78 5.35 -0.72
CA GLY A 165 14.99 5.13 0.05
C GLY A 165 16.22 5.90 -0.41
N ASP A 166 16.14 6.81 -1.38
CA ASP A 166 17.24 7.74 -1.61
C ASP A 166 17.30 8.70 -0.41
N ALA A 167 18.07 8.31 0.61
CA ALA A 167 18.22 9.01 1.89
C ALA A 167 18.65 10.48 1.73
N ASP A 168 19.23 10.84 0.57
CA ASP A 168 19.62 12.20 0.21
C ASP A 168 18.45 13.11 -0.21
N CYS A 169 17.25 12.58 -0.40
CA CYS A 169 16.16 13.32 -1.02
C CYS A 169 15.31 14.15 -0.05
N GLY A 170 15.32 13.84 1.25
CA GLY A 170 14.65 14.63 2.30
C GLY A 170 13.29 15.21 1.92
N THR A 171 13.04 16.48 2.28
CA THR A 171 11.84 17.25 1.90
C THR A 171 11.82 17.71 0.43
N LYS A 172 12.76 17.24 -0.40
CA LYS A 172 12.92 17.58 -1.81
C LYS A 172 12.61 16.38 -2.71
N GLU A 173 11.59 15.60 -2.39
CA GLU A 173 11.16 14.42 -3.18
C GLU A 173 11.05 14.73 -4.68
N LEU A 174 10.51 15.90 -5.04
CA LEU A 174 10.38 16.34 -6.44
C LEU A 174 11.74 16.53 -7.13
N PHE A 175 12.76 17.01 -6.41
CA PHE A 175 14.08 17.25 -6.97
C PHE A 175 14.75 15.94 -7.41
N CYS A 176 14.64 14.89 -6.59
CA CYS A 176 15.19 13.59 -6.92
C CYS A 176 14.44 12.91 -8.06
N LEU A 177 13.11 13.01 -8.05
CA LEU A 177 12.31 12.56 -9.18
C LEU A 177 12.74 13.27 -10.48
N HIS A 178 12.84 14.60 -10.47
CA HIS A 178 13.30 15.37 -11.63
C HIS A 178 14.70 14.95 -12.09
N LYS A 179 15.64 14.68 -11.17
CA LYS A 179 16.99 14.22 -11.52
C LYS A 179 16.98 12.86 -12.22
N LYS A 180 16.17 11.90 -11.71
CA LYS A 180 16.01 10.58 -12.34
C LYS A 180 15.33 10.70 -13.71
N LEU A 181 14.29 11.53 -13.82
CA LEU A 181 13.57 11.74 -15.08
C LEU A 181 14.41 12.50 -16.12
N ALA A 182 15.25 13.45 -15.72
CA ALA A 182 16.19 14.12 -16.60
C ALA A 182 17.26 13.15 -17.14
N TYR A 183 17.79 12.27 -16.27
CA TYR A 183 18.68 11.20 -16.71
C TYR A 183 17.97 10.27 -17.70
N PHE A 184 16.75 9.84 -17.40
CA PHE A 184 15.95 9.01 -18.29
C PHE A 184 15.70 9.67 -19.66
N GLN A 185 15.37 10.96 -19.67
CA GLN A 185 15.19 11.73 -20.90
C GLN A 185 16.48 11.78 -21.74
N SER A 186 17.65 11.87 -21.10
CA SER A 186 18.93 11.79 -21.81
C SER A 186 19.14 10.44 -22.50
N LEU A 187 18.68 9.34 -21.90
CA LEU A 187 18.75 8.01 -22.51
C LEU A 187 17.83 7.90 -23.74
N LEU A 188 16.61 8.43 -23.64
CA LEU A 188 15.68 8.48 -24.78
C LEU A 188 16.28 9.22 -25.98
N GLN A 189 17.10 10.25 -25.75
CA GLN A 189 17.76 10.99 -26.83
C GLN A 189 18.93 10.22 -27.46
N MET A 190 19.60 9.36 -26.69
CA MET A 190 20.72 8.54 -27.16
C MET A 190 20.28 7.31 -27.96
N GLU A 191 19.02 6.89 -27.85
CA GLU A 191 18.50 5.63 -28.40
C GLU A 191 18.36 5.60 -29.94
N THR A 192 18.95 6.56 -30.67
CA THR A 192 18.80 6.62 -32.14
C THR A 192 19.42 5.44 -32.89
N ASN A 193 20.22 4.58 -32.23
CA ASN A 193 20.95 3.47 -32.85
C ASN A 193 20.80 2.11 -32.15
N ALA A 194 20.15 2.03 -30.99
CA ALA A 194 19.95 0.74 -30.31
C ALA A 194 18.84 0.00 -31.05
N THR A 195 19.20 -1.08 -31.75
CA THR A 195 18.25 -1.99 -32.39
C THR A 195 17.12 -2.33 -31.42
N THR A 196 15.95 -1.76 -31.68
CA THR A 196 14.69 -2.13 -31.04
C THR A 196 14.43 -3.58 -31.40
N THR A 197 14.96 -4.50 -30.60
CA THR A 197 14.53 -5.89 -30.62
C THR A 197 13.06 -5.86 -30.25
N ASN A 198 12.20 -6.24 -31.19
CA ASN A 198 10.74 -6.27 -31.13
C ASN A 198 10.22 -7.23 -30.03
N LEU A 199 10.61 -7.03 -28.78
CA LEU A 199 9.94 -7.61 -27.63
C LEU A 199 8.74 -6.71 -27.36
N HIS A 200 7.62 -7.01 -28.01
CA HIS A 200 6.43 -6.17 -28.14
C HIS A 200 5.77 -5.71 -26.82
N LYS A 201 6.26 -6.12 -25.65
CA LYS A 201 5.69 -5.80 -24.34
C LYS A 201 6.45 -4.73 -23.54
N TYR A 202 7.78 -4.65 -23.66
CA TYR A 202 8.61 -3.77 -22.83
C TYR A 202 9.47 -2.86 -23.70
N SER A 203 9.47 -1.56 -23.42
CA SER A 203 10.36 -0.62 -24.08
C SER A 203 11.78 -0.72 -23.52
N LEU A 204 12.74 -0.27 -24.32
CA LEU A 204 14.04 0.20 -23.87
C LEU A 204 14.09 1.71 -24.19
N PRO A 205 14.70 2.57 -23.35
CA PRO A 205 14.86 2.35 -21.91
C PRO A 205 13.49 2.22 -21.21
N PHE A 206 13.50 1.68 -19.99
CA PHE A 206 12.35 1.59 -19.10
C PHE A 206 12.68 2.09 -17.69
N LEU A 207 11.66 2.47 -16.95
CA LEU A 207 11.74 2.86 -15.54
C LEU A 207 11.14 1.80 -14.63
N VAL A 208 11.59 1.76 -13.37
CA VAL A 208 10.99 0.95 -12.32
C VAL A 208 10.65 1.84 -11.14
N THR A 209 9.52 1.63 -10.48
CA THR A 209 9.20 2.28 -9.21
C THR A 209 8.70 1.29 -8.17
N ASN A 210 9.09 1.50 -6.91
CA ASN A 210 8.53 0.85 -5.72
C ASN A 210 7.99 1.87 -4.71
N GLN A 211 7.86 3.14 -5.10
CA GLN A 211 7.35 4.19 -4.24
C GLN A 211 5.87 3.95 -3.90
N LEU A 212 5.49 4.26 -2.67
CA LEU A 212 4.09 4.38 -2.27
C LEU A 212 3.69 5.85 -2.29
N ALA A 213 2.78 6.25 -3.18
CA ALA A 213 2.17 7.57 -3.12
C ALA A 213 1.23 7.71 -1.93
N SER A 214 1.09 8.93 -1.42
CA SER A 214 -0.04 9.31 -0.60
C SER A 214 -0.20 10.82 -0.56
N PHE A 215 0.63 11.50 0.23
CA PHE A 215 0.68 12.94 0.38
C PHE A 215 1.98 13.43 -0.20
N ASP A 216 2.06 13.35 -1.51
CA ASP A 216 3.21 13.76 -2.29
C ASP A 216 2.78 14.77 -3.36
N VAL A 217 3.80 15.38 -3.94
CA VAL A 217 3.66 16.44 -4.94
C VAL A 217 2.89 16.00 -6.19
N LEU A 218 3.05 14.75 -6.61
CA LEU A 218 2.37 14.23 -7.79
C LEU A 218 0.89 14.04 -7.52
N VAL A 219 0.54 13.53 -6.34
CA VAL A 219 -0.86 13.38 -5.93
C VAL A 219 -1.57 14.73 -5.87
N ASP A 220 -0.94 15.75 -5.34
CA ASP A 220 -1.54 17.09 -5.26
C ASP A 220 -1.67 17.76 -6.64
N GLN A 221 -0.61 17.68 -7.45
CA GLN A 221 -0.57 18.24 -8.81
C GLN A 221 -1.66 17.62 -9.68
N TYR A 222 -1.74 16.28 -9.73
CA TYR A 222 -2.68 15.54 -10.59
C TYR A 222 -3.92 15.04 -9.86
N TYR A 223 -4.28 15.65 -8.73
CA TYR A 223 -5.33 15.15 -7.84
C TYR A 223 -6.65 14.86 -8.56
N ASN A 224 -7.11 15.74 -9.47
CA ASN A 224 -8.40 15.53 -10.16
C ASN A 224 -8.36 14.31 -11.08
N GLN A 225 -7.29 14.17 -11.87
CA GLN A 225 -7.08 13.02 -12.74
C GLN A 225 -6.94 11.73 -11.94
N ILE A 226 -6.27 11.79 -10.79
CA ILE A 226 -6.14 10.66 -9.87
C ILE A 226 -7.49 10.30 -9.24
N LEU A 227 -8.34 11.27 -8.87
CA LEU A 227 -9.69 11.00 -8.35
C LEU A 227 -10.56 10.28 -9.39
N GLU A 228 -10.54 10.74 -10.63
CA GLU A 228 -11.26 10.10 -11.73
C GLU A 228 -10.73 8.69 -12.00
N TRP A 229 -9.41 8.54 -12.03
CA TRP A 229 -8.78 7.23 -12.23
C TRP A 229 -9.02 6.26 -11.06
N LEU A 230 -9.23 6.77 -9.85
CA LEU A 230 -9.57 6.01 -8.65
C LEU A 230 -11.07 6.03 -8.32
N GLU A 231 -11.93 6.13 -9.33
CA GLU A 231 -13.37 5.97 -9.14
C GLU A 231 -13.67 4.65 -8.41
N PHE A 232 -14.40 4.74 -7.29
CA PHE A 232 -14.71 3.61 -6.43
C PHE A 232 -16.13 3.10 -6.66
N ASP A 233 -16.28 1.80 -6.89
CA ASP A 233 -17.56 1.13 -7.06
C ASP A 233 -18.21 0.87 -5.69
N TYR A 234 -18.97 1.86 -5.20
CA TYR A 234 -19.65 1.76 -3.92
C TYR A 234 -20.71 0.65 -3.88
N GLN A 235 -21.31 0.27 -5.00
CA GLN A 235 -22.35 -0.75 -5.00
C GLN A 235 -21.74 -2.15 -4.90
N ALA A 236 -20.66 -2.40 -5.63
CA ALA A 236 -20.00 -3.71 -5.61
C ALA A 236 -19.23 -3.98 -4.31
N CYS A 237 -18.72 -2.93 -3.64
CA CYS A 237 -17.68 -3.10 -2.63
C CYS A 237 -18.05 -2.67 -1.21
N CYS A 238 -19.20 -2.01 -1.02
CA CYS A 238 -19.63 -1.58 0.31
C CYS A 238 -20.50 -2.62 0.99
N ALA A 239 -20.37 -2.71 2.32
CA ALA A 239 -21.36 -3.39 3.16
C ALA A 239 -22.62 -2.52 3.33
N GLU A 240 -23.73 -3.10 3.78
CA GLU A 240 -24.96 -2.34 4.05
C GLU A 240 -24.80 -1.37 5.23
N ASP A 241 -24.06 -1.78 6.27
CA ASP A 241 -23.79 -0.94 7.44
C ASP A 241 -22.80 0.19 7.10
N GLN A 242 -23.30 1.42 7.05
CA GLN A 242 -22.55 2.62 6.71
C GLN A 242 -22.48 3.61 7.89
N PRO A 243 -21.52 4.55 7.90
CA PRO A 243 -21.47 5.58 8.93
C PRO A 243 -22.73 6.45 8.88
N ALA A 244 -23.27 6.83 10.03
CA ALA A 244 -24.32 7.85 10.04
C ALA A 244 -23.73 9.23 9.67
N LEU A 245 -24.57 10.12 9.14
CA LEU A 245 -24.11 11.45 8.67
C LEU A 245 -23.44 12.28 9.78
N ASP A 246 -23.89 12.13 11.02
CA ASP A 246 -23.40 12.86 12.20
C ASP A 246 -22.29 12.13 12.98
N GLU A 247 -21.84 10.98 12.48
CA GLU A 247 -20.91 10.09 13.17
C GLU A 247 -19.46 10.41 12.82
N VAL A 248 -18.61 10.44 13.85
CA VAL A 248 -17.16 10.47 13.67
C VAL A 248 -16.67 9.05 13.42
N VAL A 249 -15.92 8.83 12.35
CA VAL A 249 -15.35 7.52 12.05
C VAL A 249 -13.91 7.49 12.52
N LEU A 250 -13.60 6.60 13.46
CA LEU A 250 -12.25 6.34 13.94
C LEU A 250 -11.73 5.04 13.32
N HIS A 251 -10.66 5.14 12.53
CA HIS A 251 -9.91 3.99 12.05
C HIS A 251 -8.79 3.66 13.02
N LEU A 252 -8.93 2.55 13.73
CA LEU A 252 -7.86 1.97 14.53
C LEU A 252 -7.22 0.85 13.73
N ARG A 253 -5.90 0.89 13.64
CA ARG A 253 -5.14 -0.28 13.20
C ARG A 253 -4.84 -1.11 14.46
N ASN A 254 -4.38 -2.31 14.25
CA ASN A 254 -3.85 -3.14 15.32
C ASN A 254 -2.48 -3.60 14.85
N PHE A 255 -1.60 -2.63 14.60
CA PHE A 255 -0.31 -2.90 13.95
C PHE A 255 0.53 -3.88 14.76
N ARG A 256 0.39 -3.82 16.09
CA ARG A 256 1.01 -4.77 17.01
C ARG A 256 0.61 -6.22 16.74
N ALA A 257 -0.66 -6.49 16.41
CA ALA A 257 -1.11 -7.84 16.07
C ALA A 257 -0.86 -8.21 14.61
N GLU A 258 -0.89 -7.23 13.70
CA GLU A 258 -0.71 -7.44 12.26
C GLU A 258 0.76 -7.69 11.87
N MET A 259 1.71 -7.12 12.62
CA MET A 259 3.14 -7.22 12.33
C MET A 259 3.79 -8.25 13.26
N ARG A 260 4.48 -9.25 12.68
CA ARG A 260 5.23 -10.26 13.45
C ARG A 260 6.42 -9.58 14.16
N GLU A 261 6.50 -9.75 15.48
CA GLU A 261 7.58 -9.31 16.39
C GLU A 261 7.79 -7.78 16.55
N ARG A 262 8.69 -7.38 17.47
CA ARG A 262 8.96 -6.00 17.96
C ARG A 262 9.28 -4.95 16.89
N ASN A 263 9.43 -5.38 15.63
CA ASN A 263 9.67 -4.55 14.45
C ASN A 263 8.64 -3.43 14.24
N PHE A 264 7.43 -3.52 14.80
CA PHE A 264 6.44 -2.45 14.63
C PHE A 264 6.86 -1.14 15.31
N LEU A 265 7.50 -1.21 16.49
CA LEU A 265 8.04 -0.04 17.18
C LEU A 265 9.19 0.56 16.39
N GLU A 266 10.15 -0.27 15.98
CA GLU A 266 11.33 0.16 15.20
C GLU A 266 10.96 0.78 13.85
N ARG A 267 9.77 0.45 13.33
CA ARG A 267 9.22 0.98 12.07
C ARG A 267 8.23 2.12 12.26
N GLY A 268 8.01 2.59 13.49
CA GLY A 268 7.19 3.76 13.74
C GLY A 268 5.68 3.51 13.62
N TYR A 269 5.23 2.28 13.86
CA TYR A 269 3.82 1.87 13.85
C TYR A 269 3.21 1.84 15.25
N GLU A 270 3.68 2.71 16.15
CA GLU A 270 3.08 2.86 17.47
C GLU A 270 1.64 3.40 17.36
N GLU A 271 0.81 3.03 18.33
CA GLU A 271 -0.59 3.43 18.42
C GLU A 271 -0.87 4.08 19.78
N LEU A 272 -1.80 5.03 19.81
CA LEU A 272 -2.14 5.78 21.00
C LEU A 272 -2.77 4.86 22.04
N SER A 273 -2.52 5.13 23.33
CA SER A 273 -3.22 4.40 24.38
C SER A 273 -4.72 4.70 24.34
N PRO A 274 -5.57 3.81 24.90
CA PRO A 274 -7.01 4.07 25.02
C PRO A 274 -7.34 5.43 25.67
N SER A 275 -6.56 5.84 26.67
CA SER A 275 -6.74 7.13 27.33
C SER A 275 -6.39 8.30 26.40
N GLN A 276 -5.26 8.25 25.68
CA GLN A 276 -4.89 9.27 24.71
C GLN A 276 -5.93 9.39 23.58
N VAL A 277 -6.43 8.26 23.07
CA VAL A 277 -7.50 8.27 22.05
C VAL A 277 -8.73 9.00 22.56
N ALA A 278 -9.20 8.65 23.77
CA ALA A 278 -10.42 9.24 24.32
C ALA A 278 -10.24 10.70 24.73
N ASN A 279 -9.15 11.04 25.43
CA ASN A 279 -8.99 12.32 26.11
C ASN A 279 -8.27 13.37 25.26
N GLU A 280 -7.39 12.96 24.35
CA GLU A 280 -6.55 13.88 23.58
C GLU A 280 -6.89 13.91 22.09
N LEU A 281 -6.97 12.74 21.45
CA LEU A 281 -7.27 12.62 20.03
C LEU A 281 -8.70 13.05 19.72
N LEU A 282 -9.66 12.50 20.48
CA LEU A 282 -11.08 12.86 20.44
C LEU A 282 -11.47 13.86 21.55
N GLY A 283 -10.44 14.55 22.08
CA GLY A 283 -10.45 15.63 23.06
C GLY A 283 -11.49 16.72 22.87
N HIS A 284 -11.81 17.01 21.61
CA HIS A 284 -12.71 18.09 21.21
C HIS A 284 -14.18 17.67 21.10
N LEU A 285 -14.49 16.37 21.17
CA LEU A 285 -15.86 15.90 21.00
C LEU A 285 -16.66 16.08 22.30
N PRO A 286 -17.88 16.68 22.23
CA PRO A 286 -18.76 16.78 23.38
C PRO A 286 -19.36 15.42 23.72
N ALA A 287 -19.78 15.26 24.98
CA ALA A 287 -20.53 14.10 25.44
C ALA A 287 -21.78 13.88 24.56
N GLY A 288 -22.14 12.61 24.37
CA GLY A 288 -23.23 12.18 23.49
C GLY A 288 -22.88 12.08 22.00
N THR A 289 -21.70 12.57 21.57
CA THR A 289 -21.26 12.43 20.18
C THR A 289 -21.12 10.96 19.77
N ARG A 290 -21.60 10.63 18.57
CA ARG A 290 -21.50 9.28 17.99
C ARG A 290 -20.14 9.04 17.35
N VAL A 291 -19.54 7.89 17.67
CA VAL A 291 -18.27 7.43 17.12
C VAL A 291 -18.44 6.00 16.60
N ALA A 292 -18.15 5.78 15.32
CA ALA A 292 -17.98 4.45 14.77
C ALA A 292 -16.49 4.10 14.70
N ILE A 293 -16.13 2.92 15.20
CA ILE A 293 -14.77 2.41 15.12
C ILE A 293 -14.69 1.36 14.01
N ALA A 294 -13.86 1.63 12.99
CA ALA A 294 -13.44 0.67 12.00
C ALA A 294 -12.08 0.09 12.43
N SER A 295 -12.00 -1.22 12.65
CA SER A 295 -10.78 -1.89 13.11
C SER A 295 -10.85 -3.40 12.91
N ARG A 296 -9.69 -4.06 12.96
CA ARG A 296 -9.55 -5.52 12.97
C ARG A 296 -9.10 -6.01 14.34
N GLY A 297 -9.87 -6.95 14.91
CA GLY A 297 -9.54 -7.68 16.14
C GLY A 297 -10.20 -7.09 17.39
N ASP A 298 -11.09 -7.86 18.01
CA ASP A 298 -11.94 -7.39 19.12
C ASP A 298 -11.17 -7.03 20.40
N SER A 299 -10.15 -7.81 20.74
CA SER A 299 -9.43 -7.67 22.02
C SER A 299 -8.68 -6.34 22.14
N TYR A 300 -8.19 -5.79 21.03
CA TYR A 300 -7.48 -4.51 21.01
C TYR A 300 -8.43 -3.31 21.06
N VAL A 301 -9.62 -3.44 20.48
CA VAL A 301 -10.57 -2.32 20.34
C VAL A 301 -11.35 -2.07 21.63
N GLN A 302 -11.63 -3.12 22.42
CA GLN A 302 -12.48 -2.99 23.60
C GLN A 302 -11.96 -1.95 24.63
N PRO A 303 -10.67 -1.93 24.99
CA PRO A 303 -10.16 -0.89 25.90
C PRO A 303 -10.39 0.54 25.39
N VAL A 304 -10.31 0.77 24.07
CA VAL A 304 -10.58 2.08 23.47
C VAL A 304 -12.07 2.41 23.56
N VAL A 305 -12.95 1.45 23.30
CA VAL A 305 -14.41 1.62 23.47
C VAL A 305 -14.75 2.00 24.91
N ASP A 306 -14.18 1.31 25.89
CA ASP A 306 -14.44 1.56 27.31
C ASP A 306 -13.99 2.97 27.71
N ALA A 307 -12.82 3.41 27.24
CA ALA A 307 -12.30 4.76 27.49
C ALA A 307 -13.21 5.85 26.88
N LEU A 308 -13.72 5.63 25.66
CA LEU A 308 -14.62 6.55 24.99
C LEU A 308 -16.02 6.59 25.66
N HIS A 309 -16.54 5.45 26.10
CA HIS A 309 -17.78 5.38 26.89
C HIS A 309 -17.64 6.12 28.23
N LYS A 310 -16.50 5.95 28.92
CA LYS A 310 -16.23 6.67 30.18
C LYS A 310 -16.25 8.19 30.02
N ARG A 311 -15.86 8.69 28.83
CA ARG A 311 -15.95 10.11 28.46
C ARG A 311 -17.38 10.57 28.11
N GLY A 312 -18.33 9.63 28.02
CA GLY A 312 -19.71 9.90 27.65
C GLY A 312 -19.95 9.95 26.14
N LEU A 313 -19.07 9.40 25.31
CA LEU A 313 -19.30 9.25 23.87
C LEU A 313 -20.17 8.03 23.58
N LYS A 314 -20.95 8.06 22.49
CA LYS A 314 -21.76 6.93 22.03
C LYS A 314 -20.97 6.14 20.98
N VAL A 315 -20.47 4.96 21.35
CA VAL A 315 -19.53 4.23 20.49
C VAL A 315 -20.18 2.98 19.92
N ARG A 316 -19.93 2.72 18.64
CA ARG A 316 -20.18 1.41 18.02
C ARG A 316 -18.95 0.94 17.28
N ARG A 317 -18.86 -0.37 17.06
CA ARG A 317 -17.78 -1.00 16.29
C ARG A 317 -18.35 -1.62 15.02
N THR A 318 -17.56 -1.63 13.97
CA THR A 318 -17.83 -2.46 12.81
C THR A 318 -17.40 -3.90 13.11
N VAL A 319 -18.19 -4.89 12.69
CA VAL A 319 -17.89 -6.31 12.92
C VAL A 319 -18.01 -7.09 11.62
N ASN A 320 -17.21 -8.15 11.47
CA ASN A 320 -17.28 -9.11 10.35
C ASN A 320 -17.15 -8.48 8.95
N ARG A 321 -16.21 -7.55 8.78
CA ARG A 321 -15.97 -6.88 7.49
C ARG A 321 -14.67 -7.32 6.84
N THR A 322 -14.68 -7.32 5.51
CA THR A 322 -13.46 -7.44 4.71
C THR A 322 -12.68 -6.13 4.72
N GLY A 323 -11.39 -6.16 4.32
CA GLY A 323 -10.61 -4.92 4.17
C GLY A 323 -11.25 -3.93 3.21
N VAL A 324 -11.81 -4.40 2.10
CA VAL A 324 -12.52 -3.56 1.13
C VAL A 324 -13.73 -2.87 1.76
N GLN A 325 -14.53 -3.62 2.53
CA GLN A 325 -15.71 -3.06 3.19
C GLN A 325 -15.33 -2.04 4.27
N ASP A 326 -14.25 -2.29 5.02
CA ASP A 326 -13.69 -1.30 5.94
C ASP A 326 -13.25 -0.04 5.17
N PHE A 327 -12.55 -0.19 4.05
CA PHE A 327 -12.14 0.95 3.22
C PHE A 327 -13.34 1.76 2.73
N CYS A 328 -14.38 1.11 2.20
CA CYS A 328 -15.61 1.80 1.82
C CYS A 328 -16.21 2.57 3.01
N PHE A 329 -16.29 1.95 4.18
CA PHE A 329 -16.83 2.61 5.36
C PHE A 329 -16.04 3.87 5.73
N LEU A 330 -14.72 3.85 5.61
CA LEU A 330 -13.88 5.05 5.78
C LEU A 330 -14.18 6.12 4.72
N LEU A 331 -14.36 5.72 3.45
CA LEU A 331 -14.72 6.64 2.36
C LEU A 331 -16.08 7.32 2.60
N GLN A 332 -17.00 6.63 3.25
CA GLN A 332 -18.37 7.08 3.51
C GLN A 332 -18.49 7.92 4.79
N ALA A 333 -17.41 8.09 5.56
CA ALA A 333 -17.39 9.03 6.68
C ALA A 333 -17.80 10.43 6.20
N ASN A 334 -18.81 11.05 6.83
CA ASN A 334 -19.32 12.35 6.41
C ASN A 334 -18.83 13.49 7.31
N LYS A 335 -19.05 13.39 8.63
CA LYS A 335 -18.66 14.43 9.58
C LYS A 335 -17.15 14.54 9.74
N GLU A 336 -16.52 13.47 10.22
CA GLU A 336 -15.08 13.46 10.50
C GLU A 336 -14.51 12.05 10.36
N LEU A 337 -13.35 11.95 9.71
CA LEU A 337 -12.54 10.74 9.66
C LEU A 337 -11.26 10.93 10.48
N VAL A 338 -11.03 10.06 11.45
CA VAL A 338 -9.85 10.09 12.32
C VAL A 338 -9.07 8.80 12.14
N GLY A 339 -7.74 8.87 11.98
CA GLY A 339 -6.92 7.66 11.93
C GLY A 339 -5.42 7.94 11.87
N THR A 340 -4.63 6.90 12.02
CA THR A 340 -3.16 7.03 11.96
C THR A 340 -2.68 7.36 10.54
N MET A 341 -1.73 8.29 10.46
CA MET A 341 -1.01 8.69 9.24
C MET A 341 -0.27 7.52 8.59
N ARG A 342 0.13 6.51 9.38
CA ARG A 342 0.84 5.33 8.88
C ARG A 342 -0.05 4.38 8.08
N SER A 343 -1.38 4.50 8.21
CA SER A 343 -2.32 3.64 7.49
C SER A 343 -2.57 4.16 6.07
N THR A 344 -2.20 3.37 5.06
CA THR A 344 -2.57 3.64 3.66
C THR A 344 -4.09 3.70 3.46
N TYR A 345 -4.86 2.88 4.18
CA TYR A 345 -6.33 2.94 4.17
C TYR A 345 -6.84 4.31 4.63
N THR A 346 -6.36 4.80 5.79
CA THR A 346 -6.77 6.13 6.26
C THR A 346 -6.37 7.21 5.26
N ARG A 347 -5.10 7.21 4.79
CA ARG A 347 -4.59 8.24 3.88
C ARG A 347 -5.42 8.34 2.61
N TRP A 348 -5.72 7.21 1.96
CA TRP A 348 -6.57 7.22 0.76
C TRP A 348 -8.02 7.56 1.08
N ALA A 349 -8.58 7.11 2.20
CA ALA A 349 -9.93 7.48 2.59
C ALA A 349 -10.08 8.99 2.86
N VAL A 350 -9.04 9.64 3.39
CA VAL A 350 -8.99 11.10 3.52
C VAL A 350 -9.05 11.79 2.16
N LEU A 351 -8.30 11.29 1.17
CA LEU A 351 -8.21 11.94 -0.15
C LEU A 351 -9.45 11.71 -1.02
N LEU A 352 -9.96 10.48 -1.03
CA LEU A 352 -11.05 10.04 -1.92
C LEU A 352 -12.43 10.18 -1.26
N GLY A 353 -12.49 10.16 0.08
CA GLY A 353 -13.74 10.04 0.82
C GLY A 353 -14.50 11.35 1.03
N LYS A 354 -15.70 11.21 1.57
CA LYS A 354 -16.70 12.29 1.74
C LYS A 354 -16.53 13.14 2.99
N ALA A 355 -15.55 12.81 3.85
CA ALA A 355 -15.41 13.46 5.14
C ALA A 355 -15.20 14.97 5.00
N GLN A 356 -15.94 15.77 5.75
CA GLN A 356 -15.79 17.22 5.80
C GLN A 356 -14.50 17.63 6.52
N ARG A 357 -14.16 16.90 7.59
CA ARG A 357 -12.89 17.00 8.30
C ARG A 357 -12.18 15.66 8.34
N ALA A 358 -10.86 15.67 8.27
CA ALA A 358 -10.03 14.51 8.51
C ALA A 358 -8.91 14.86 9.49
N GLN A 359 -8.75 14.03 10.52
CA GLN A 359 -7.68 14.17 11.51
C GLN A 359 -6.73 12.97 11.41
N LEU A 360 -5.52 13.23 10.96
CA LEU A 360 -4.46 12.25 10.85
C LEU A 360 -3.50 12.41 12.01
N TYR A 361 -3.18 11.31 12.69
CA TYR A 361 -2.28 11.35 13.83
C TYR A 361 -1.01 10.54 13.62
N SER A 362 0.06 10.95 14.30
CA SER A 362 1.29 10.19 14.47
C SER A 362 1.80 10.32 15.91
N ILE A 363 2.77 9.49 16.27
CA ILE A 363 3.33 9.42 17.63
C ILE A 363 4.78 9.88 17.58
N ASP A 364 5.13 10.84 18.41
CA ASP A 364 6.50 11.27 18.65
C ASP A 364 7.16 10.28 19.63
N SER A 365 7.87 9.31 19.06
CA SER A 365 8.64 8.29 19.79
C SER A 365 10.13 8.39 19.43
N ALA A 366 11.00 7.82 20.26
CA ALA A 366 12.43 7.74 19.94
C ALA A 366 12.69 7.04 18.59
N TRP A 367 11.91 6.00 18.28
CA TRP A 367 12.03 5.27 17.02
C TRP A 367 11.56 6.10 15.82
N ASN A 368 10.42 6.79 15.93
CA ASN A 368 9.96 7.69 14.87
C ASN A 368 10.97 8.82 14.64
N ARG A 369 11.55 9.40 15.69
CA ARG A 369 12.61 10.41 15.55
C ARG A 369 13.84 9.85 14.83
N LYS A 370 14.30 8.65 15.19
CA LYS A 370 15.44 7.99 14.55
C LYS A 370 15.21 7.70 13.06
N LEU A 371 14.01 7.24 12.70
CA LEU A 371 13.64 6.97 11.30
C LEU A 371 13.67 8.20 10.40
N HIS A 372 13.54 9.39 10.99
CA HIS A 372 13.48 10.67 10.28
C HIS A 372 14.79 11.49 10.40
N GLY A 373 15.86 10.89 10.92
CA GLY A 373 17.22 11.45 10.99
C GLY A 373 17.56 12.16 12.31
N ASP A 374 18.85 12.20 12.64
CA ASP A 374 19.41 12.65 13.94
C ASP A 374 19.20 14.16 14.25
N ASN A 375 18.62 14.95 13.34
CA ASN A 375 18.26 16.36 13.60
C ASN A 375 16.96 16.52 14.43
N GLY A 376 16.68 15.56 15.32
CA GLY A 376 15.98 15.70 16.59
C GLY A 376 14.73 16.59 16.61
N SER A 377 13.56 15.95 16.69
CA SER A 377 12.24 16.45 17.13
C SER A 377 11.61 17.65 16.40
N GLN A 378 12.37 18.67 15.96
CA GLN A 378 11.80 19.90 15.40
C GLN A 378 11.25 19.73 13.97
N ASN A 379 11.66 18.70 13.24
CA ASN A 379 11.19 18.45 11.86
C ASN A 379 10.21 17.29 11.69
N PHE A 380 9.91 16.52 12.74
CA PHE A 380 8.98 15.40 12.59
C PHE A 380 7.57 15.89 12.21
N THR A 381 7.10 16.97 12.85
CA THR A 381 5.79 17.55 12.54
C THR A 381 5.76 18.21 11.16
N THR A 382 6.84 18.86 10.73
CA THR A 382 6.91 19.52 9.42
C THR A 382 6.99 18.52 8.27
N GLN A 383 7.67 17.38 8.46
CA GLN A 383 7.72 16.30 7.47
C GLN A 383 6.37 15.59 7.30
N LEU A 384 5.55 15.55 8.36
CA LEU A 384 4.21 14.97 8.30
C LEU A 384 3.16 15.92 7.72
N HIS A 385 3.39 17.23 7.78
CA HIS A 385 2.53 18.23 7.16
C HIS A 385 2.89 18.40 5.69
N TYR A 386 2.07 17.86 4.81
CA TYR A 386 2.18 18.16 3.40
C TYR A 386 1.51 19.51 3.08
N PRO A 387 2.20 20.47 2.44
CA PRO A 387 1.66 21.79 2.11
C PRO A 387 0.76 21.73 0.87
N TRP A 388 -0.46 21.20 1.03
CA TRP A 388 -1.45 21.07 -0.03
C TRP A 388 -1.64 22.36 -0.82
N LYS A 389 -1.55 22.33 -2.14
CA LYS A 389 -1.86 23.48 -3.01
C LYS A 389 -3.36 23.74 -3.10
N ARG A 390 -4.18 22.70 -2.85
CA ARG A 390 -5.64 22.75 -2.99
C ARG A 390 -6.32 23.23 -1.70
N PRO A 391 -7.05 24.37 -1.72
CA PRO A 391 -7.70 24.91 -0.53
C PRO A 391 -8.65 23.93 0.18
N LYS A 392 -9.39 23.11 -0.60
CA LYS A 392 -10.28 22.08 -0.04
C LYS A 392 -9.52 21.08 0.83
N LEU A 393 -8.34 20.63 0.40
CA LEU A 393 -7.52 19.68 1.16
C LEU A 393 -6.85 20.35 2.38
N GLN A 394 -6.38 21.59 2.23
CA GLN A 394 -5.85 22.39 3.34
C GLN A 394 -6.88 22.59 4.46
N GLN A 395 -8.15 22.79 4.11
CA GLN A 395 -9.23 22.96 5.09
C GLN A 395 -9.66 21.63 5.71
N LYS A 396 -9.73 20.57 4.90
CA LYS A 396 -10.19 19.24 5.31
C LYS A 396 -9.19 18.52 6.22
N ILE A 397 -7.90 18.53 5.87
CA ILE A 397 -6.90 17.65 6.47
C ILE A 397 -6.18 18.36 7.62
N ARG A 398 -6.17 17.73 8.80
CA ARG A 398 -5.45 18.18 10.00
C ARG A 398 -4.51 17.09 10.46
N TYR A 399 -3.25 17.44 10.67
CA TYR A 399 -2.27 16.53 11.24
C TYR A 399 -1.99 16.87 12.70
N ARG A 400 -1.95 15.85 13.55
CA ARG A 400 -1.62 15.97 14.97
C ARG A 400 -0.51 14.98 15.34
N VAL A 401 0.41 15.42 16.17
CA VAL A 401 1.45 14.57 16.74
C VAL A 401 1.21 14.48 18.24
N PHE A 402 1.31 13.29 18.79
CA PHE A 402 1.12 13.01 20.21
C PHE A 402 2.40 12.43 20.80
N PRO A 403 2.73 12.73 22.06
CA PRO A 403 3.84 12.07 22.74
C PRO A 403 3.57 10.57 22.88
N SER A 404 4.64 9.77 22.85
CA SER A 404 4.52 8.34 23.14
C SER A 404 4.30 8.10 24.64
N ASP A 405 3.27 7.31 24.98
CA ASP A 405 3.08 6.78 26.35
C ASP A 405 4.09 5.67 26.68
N PHE A 406 4.83 5.16 25.68
CA PHE A 406 5.92 4.24 25.90
C PHE A 406 7.14 5.04 26.36
N GLU A 407 7.19 5.36 27.66
CA GLU A 407 8.47 5.72 28.26
C GLU A 407 9.43 4.56 28.02
N ALA A 408 10.56 4.85 27.38
CA ALA A 408 11.64 3.91 27.28
C ALA A 408 12.14 3.66 28.71
N THR A 409 11.58 2.66 29.39
CA THR A 409 12.27 1.99 30.49
C THR A 409 13.49 1.34 29.85
N GLY A 410 14.57 2.12 29.76
CA GLY A 410 15.85 1.73 29.19
C GLY A 410 16.52 0.64 29.98
#